data_AF-A0A9W5W6C7-F1
#
_entry.id   AF-A0A9W5W6C7-F1
#
_cell.length_a   1.000
_cell.length_b   1.000
_cell.length_c   1.000
_cell.angle_alpha   90.00
_cell.angle_beta   90.00
_cell.angle_gamma   90.00
#
_symmetry.space_group_name_H-M   'P 1'
#
loop_
_entity.id
_entity.type
_entity.pdbx_description
1 polymer ?
#
loop_
_entity_poly.entity_id
_entity_poly.type
_entity_poly.pdbx_seq_one_letter_code
_entity_poly.pdbx_strand_id
1 'polypeptide(L)'
;ARLKRDGSLSAADAQRLMALCHMPSPVLMLIVIGAGFLNRPALGAAIAAAVWLSGLLLGMVTARLTPENRLAATAVHNRDTRGAGARAEAAQSRAHSLPFRILSAMDQARQRDGRSLGKAMGDAVATGVQRLMAVGGFMIAGSVLIRLLELALPDALRPLAYAGIYEAHLGAFAAARALQPYGVTLTASALAALLSWSGWSALLGAQSAASAAGLKLGPFLTARLLHAALAFVVALPLTKSIVSGFERIVPAWSGGFFPSLPVFRQTENGAIQADGLRFLWTVVPVTFALMLASLAAAALLSLALSRKRPSRGTEACRLRTPSG
;
A
#
# COMPACT_ATOMS: atom_id res chain seq x y z
N ALA A 1 -4.07 2.54 -13.52
CA ALA A 1 -3.81 3.01 -14.89
C ALA A 1 -4.06 1.93 -15.95
N ARG A 2 -3.27 0.84 -16.01
CA ARG A 2 -3.43 -0.25 -17.01
C ARG A 2 -4.86 -0.81 -17.08
N LEU A 3 -5.43 -1.23 -15.95
CA LEU A 3 -6.80 -1.75 -15.88
C LEU A 3 -7.89 -0.79 -16.41
N LYS A 4 -7.68 0.52 -16.33
CA LYS A 4 -8.60 1.51 -16.91
C LYS A 4 -8.41 1.64 -18.42
N ARG A 5 -7.17 1.61 -18.91
CA ARG A 5 -6.86 1.65 -20.34
C ARG A 5 -7.40 0.42 -21.06
N ASP A 6 -7.32 -0.74 -20.40
CA ASP A 6 -7.81 -2.01 -20.91
C ASP A 6 -9.35 -2.13 -20.84
N GLY A 7 -10.07 -1.08 -20.41
CA GLY A 7 -11.52 -1.07 -20.29
C GLY A 7 -12.09 -1.87 -19.11
N SER A 8 -11.24 -2.52 -18.32
CA SER A 8 -11.66 -3.38 -17.19
C SER A 8 -12.19 -2.62 -15.98
N LEU A 9 -11.92 -1.31 -15.86
CA LEU A 9 -12.41 -0.46 -14.78
C LEU A 9 -13.08 0.79 -15.32
N SER A 10 -14.21 1.16 -14.71
CA SER A 10 -14.83 2.48 -14.93
C SER A 10 -13.88 3.59 -14.45
N ALA A 11 -14.09 4.81 -14.95
CA ALA A 11 -13.30 5.95 -14.49
C ALA A 11 -13.50 6.21 -13.00
N ALA A 12 -14.71 6.00 -12.47
CA ALA A 12 -15.03 6.18 -11.06
C ALA A 12 -14.35 5.11 -10.19
N ASP A 13 -14.40 3.84 -10.60
CA ASP A 13 -13.75 2.75 -9.87
C ASP A 13 -12.24 2.87 -9.88
N ALA A 14 -11.66 3.27 -11.02
CA ALA A 14 -10.23 3.53 -11.11
C ALA A 14 -9.79 4.68 -10.18
N GLN A 15 -10.62 5.72 -9.98
CA GLN A 15 -10.35 6.80 -9.03
C GLN A 15 -10.40 6.30 -7.58
N ARG A 16 -11.42 5.53 -7.21
CA ARG A 16 -11.53 4.97 -5.85
C ARG A 16 -10.38 4.01 -5.55
N LEU A 17 -10.03 3.15 -6.50
CA LEU A 17 -8.91 2.23 -6.37
C LEU A 17 -7.59 3.00 -6.21
N MET A 18 -7.38 4.08 -6.97
CA MET A 18 -6.21 4.95 -6.82
C MET A 18 -6.14 5.57 -5.41
N ALA A 19 -7.26 6.09 -4.91
CA ALA A 19 -7.33 6.64 -3.56
C ALA A 19 -7.03 5.60 -2.47
N LEU A 20 -7.56 4.38 -2.62
CA LEU A 20 -7.37 3.27 -1.68
C LEU A 20 -5.95 2.70 -1.71
N CYS A 21 -5.33 2.59 -2.89
CA CYS A 21 -3.97 2.07 -3.03
C CYS A 21 -2.90 3.06 -2.57
N HIS A 22 -3.21 4.37 -2.55
CA HIS A 22 -2.26 5.39 -2.13
C HIS A 22 -2.24 5.52 -0.60
N MET A 23 -1.68 4.52 0.09
CA MET A 23 -1.50 4.53 1.54
C MET A 23 -0.04 4.86 1.90
N PRO A 24 0.21 5.59 3.00
CA PRO A 24 1.57 5.84 3.45
C PRO A 24 2.21 4.56 4.01
N SER A 25 3.53 4.48 3.98
CA SER A 25 4.27 3.28 4.37
C SER A 25 4.05 2.92 5.85
N PRO A 26 3.65 1.68 6.19
CA PRO A 26 3.50 1.27 7.57
C PRO A 26 4.86 1.26 8.31
N VAL A 27 5.95 0.99 7.58
CA VAL A 27 7.31 1.02 8.14
C VAL A 27 7.66 2.45 8.62
N LEU A 28 7.29 3.47 7.85
CA LEU A 28 7.50 4.87 8.23
C LEU A 28 6.75 5.19 9.53
N MET A 29 5.49 4.79 9.63
CA MET A 29 4.65 5.08 10.80
C MET A 29 5.17 4.38 12.06
N LEU A 30 5.50 3.10 11.96
CA LEU A 30 5.92 2.29 13.10
C LEU A 30 7.33 2.67 13.58
N ILE A 31 8.29 2.72 12.64
CA ILE A 31 9.71 2.87 12.98
C ILE A 31 10.08 4.35 13.07
N VAL A 32 9.95 5.09 11.97
CA VAL A 32 10.47 6.46 11.90
C VAL A 32 9.66 7.40 12.77
N ILE A 33 8.33 7.33 12.69
CA ILE A 33 7.46 8.26 13.43
C ILE A 33 7.26 7.77 14.87
N GLY A 34 6.84 6.52 15.05
CA GLY A 34 6.58 5.94 16.37
C GLY A 34 7.83 5.83 17.23
N ALA A 35 8.80 5.03 16.79
CA ALA A 35 10.04 4.81 17.55
C ALA A 35 11.02 6.00 17.42
N GLY A 36 11.16 6.59 16.24
CA GLY A 36 12.12 7.68 16.00
C GLY A 36 11.66 9.05 16.49
N PHE A 37 10.63 9.63 15.88
CA PHE A 37 10.24 11.02 16.16
C PHE A 37 9.53 11.17 17.50
N LEU A 38 8.66 10.21 17.84
CA LEU A 38 7.85 10.26 19.05
C LEU A 38 8.50 9.55 20.24
N ASN A 39 9.55 8.75 20.04
CA ASN A 39 10.17 7.89 21.06
C ASN A 39 9.16 7.00 21.81
N ARG A 40 8.02 6.68 21.16
CA ARG A 40 6.93 5.88 21.73
C ARG A 40 6.35 4.97 20.63
N PRO A 41 6.88 3.74 20.46
CA PRO A 41 6.46 2.81 19.41
C PRO A 41 4.94 2.53 19.38
N ALA A 42 4.29 2.54 20.55
CA ALA A 42 2.85 2.40 20.69
C ALA A 42 2.06 3.45 19.88
N LEU A 43 2.55 4.69 19.82
CA LEU A 43 1.93 5.75 19.03
C LEU A 43 2.09 5.51 17.53
N GLY A 44 3.21 4.93 17.09
CA GLY A 44 3.39 4.51 15.71
C GLY A 44 2.36 3.46 15.29
N ALA A 45 2.11 2.47 16.16
CA ALA A 45 1.07 1.45 15.94
C ALA A 45 -0.33 2.08 15.90
N ALA A 46 -0.61 3.03 16.79
CA ALA A 46 -1.88 3.75 16.80
C ALA A 46 -2.12 4.55 15.52
N ILE A 47 -1.11 5.31 15.07
CA ILE A 47 -1.16 6.08 13.81
C ILE A 47 -1.38 5.13 12.63
N ALA A 48 -0.63 4.02 12.55
CA ALA A 48 -0.76 3.05 11.47
C ALA A 48 -2.16 2.43 11.40
N ALA A 49 -2.69 2.00 12.55
CA ALA A 49 -4.03 1.44 12.62
C ALA A 49 -5.08 2.48 12.21
N ALA A 50 -4.95 3.74 12.66
CA ALA A 50 -5.90 4.79 12.33
C ALA A 50 -5.90 5.13 10.83
N VAL A 51 -4.72 5.29 10.22
CA VAL A 51 -4.58 5.58 8.78
C VAL A 51 -5.18 4.45 7.94
N TRP A 52 -4.87 3.19 8.26
CA TRP A 52 -5.36 2.08 7.43
C TRP A 52 -6.86 1.80 7.64
N LEU A 53 -7.35 1.92 8.87
CA LEU A 53 -8.77 1.74 9.16
C LEU A 53 -9.60 2.86 8.52
N SER A 54 -9.16 4.12 8.63
CA SER A 54 -9.85 5.24 7.98
C SER A 54 -9.82 5.15 6.45
N GLY A 55 -8.72 4.66 5.86
CA GLY A 55 -8.63 4.41 4.41
C GLY A 55 -9.61 3.33 3.95
N LEU A 56 -9.73 2.25 4.71
CA LEU A 56 -10.71 1.20 4.44
C LEU A 56 -12.15 1.72 4.57
N LEU A 57 -12.43 2.47 5.64
CA LEU A 57 -13.74 3.10 5.86
C LEU A 57 -14.09 4.05 4.72
N LEU A 58 -13.16 4.89 4.28
CA LEU A 58 -13.37 5.77 3.12
C LEU A 58 -13.68 4.96 1.86
N GLY A 59 -12.95 3.88 1.61
CA GLY A 59 -13.21 2.97 0.49
C GLY A 59 -14.62 2.39 0.54
N MET A 60 -15.06 1.93 1.71
CA MET A 60 -16.42 1.41 1.92
C MET A 60 -17.50 2.47 1.74
N VAL A 61 -17.29 3.67 2.29
CA VAL A 61 -18.24 4.80 2.20
C VAL A 61 -18.39 5.25 0.75
N THR A 62 -17.28 5.50 0.06
CA THR A 62 -17.30 5.94 -1.35
C THR A 62 -17.87 4.87 -2.29
N ALA A 63 -17.68 3.58 -1.97
CA ALA A 63 -18.30 2.47 -2.69
C ALA A 63 -19.83 2.41 -2.51
N ARG A 64 -20.36 2.88 -1.38
CA ARG A 64 -21.81 2.95 -1.13
C ARG A 64 -22.47 4.21 -1.68
N LEU A 65 -21.78 5.35 -1.58
CA LEU A 65 -22.31 6.67 -1.95
C LEU A 65 -22.27 6.95 -3.45
N THR A 66 -21.41 6.25 -4.19
CA THR A 66 -21.39 6.36 -5.64
C THR A 66 -22.18 5.17 -6.19
N PRO A 67 -23.48 5.31 -6.43
CA PRO A 67 -24.24 4.28 -7.12
C PRO A 67 -23.62 4.15 -8.51
N GLU A 68 -22.83 3.11 -8.72
CA GLU A 68 -22.44 2.80 -10.08
C GLU A 68 -23.70 2.45 -10.85
N ASN A 69 -23.85 3.12 -11.98
CA ASN A 69 -24.66 2.70 -13.09
C ASN A 69 -24.14 1.31 -13.49
N ARG A 70 -24.62 0.25 -12.83
CA ARG A 70 -24.27 -1.16 -13.10
C ARG A 70 -24.46 -1.52 -14.59
N LEU A 71 -25.21 -0.70 -15.32
CA LEU A 71 -25.40 -0.72 -16.76
C LEU A 71 -24.16 -0.30 -17.59
N ALA A 72 -23.25 0.54 -17.08
CA ALA A 72 -22.07 0.98 -17.83
C ALA A 72 -20.91 -0.02 -17.76
N ALA A 73 -20.70 -0.67 -16.61
CA ALA A 73 -19.72 -1.75 -16.47
C ALA A 73 -20.14 -3.01 -17.26
N THR A 74 -21.45 -3.23 -17.44
CA THR A 74 -21.96 -4.23 -18.38
C THR A 74 -21.87 -3.75 -19.82
N ALA A 75 -22.06 -2.47 -20.14
CA ALA A 75 -21.94 -1.95 -21.51
C ALA A 75 -20.51 -2.01 -22.07
N VAL A 76 -19.46 -1.85 -21.24
CA VAL A 76 -18.06 -1.92 -21.70
C VAL A 76 -17.62 -3.36 -22.02
N HIS A 77 -18.24 -4.37 -21.37
CA HIS A 77 -18.02 -5.78 -21.72
C HIS A 77 -18.87 -6.27 -22.91
N ASN A 78 -19.81 -5.43 -23.39
CA ASN A 78 -20.90 -5.86 -24.27
C ASN A 78 -20.86 -5.18 -25.65
N ARG A 79 -19.72 -4.59 -26.04
CA ARG A 79 -19.59 -3.99 -27.37
C ARG A 79 -19.24 -4.97 -28.49
N ASP A 80 -18.77 -6.18 -28.16
CA ASP A 80 -18.29 -7.13 -29.19
C ASP A 80 -18.96 -8.53 -29.23
N THR A 81 -19.94 -8.87 -28.38
CA THR A 81 -20.62 -10.18 -28.52
C THR A 81 -22.13 -10.12 -28.26
N ARG A 82 -22.85 -10.33 -29.36
CA ARG A 82 -24.24 -10.83 -29.54
C ARG A 82 -25.09 -11.10 -28.28
N GLY A 83 -26.34 -10.65 -28.39
CA GLY A 83 -27.39 -10.71 -27.38
C GLY A 83 -27.72 -12.09 -26.80
N ALA A 84 -28.46 -12.05 -25.70
CA ALA A 84 -29.02 -13.17 -24.91
C ALA A 84 -28.00 -14.12 -24.22
N GLY A 85 -26.87 -14.47 -24.84
CA GLY A 85 -25.89 -15.41 -24.27
C GLY A 85 -25.12 -14.87 -23.06
N ALA A 86 -24.68 -13.60 -23.10
CA ALA A 86 -23.93 -12.96 -22.01
C ALA A 86 -24.75 -12.80 -20.71
N ARG A 87 -26.08 -12.77 -20.80
CA ARG A 87 -26.99 -12.68 -19.65
C ARG A 87 -27.06 -14.00 -18.88
N ALA A 88 -26.87 -15.14 -19.58
CA ALA A 88 -26.76 -16.48 -18.99
C ALA A 88 -25.39 -16.71 -18.33
N GLU A 89 -24.29 -16.27 -18.97
CA GLU A 89 -22.94 -16.35 -18.38
C GLU A 89 -22.77 -15.45 -17.14
N ALA A 90 -23.36 -14.26 -17.13
CA ALA A 90 -23.37 -13.38 -15.95
C ALA A 90 -24.24 -13.94 -14.80
N ALA A 91 -25.28 -14.72 -15.11
CA ALA A 91 -26.10 -15.44 -14.13
C ALA A 91 -25.36 -16.67 -13.57
N GLN A 92 -24.65 -17.43 -14.42
CA GLN A 92 -23.80 -18.55 -14.01
C GLN A 92 -22.55 -18.11 -13.24
N SER A 93 -21.95 -16.97 -13.57
CA SER A 93 -20.86 -16.37 -12.78
C SER A 93 -21.30 -15.91 -11.39
N ARG A 94 -22.60 -15.66 -11.14
CA ARG A 94 -23.11 -15.40 -9.77
C ARG A 94 -23.26 -16.67 -8.94
N ALA A 95 -23.26 -17.86 -9.54
CA ALA A 95 -23.41 -19.12 -8.82
C ALA A 95 -22.14 -19.54 -8.05
N HIS A 96 -20.98 -19.02 -8.45
CA HIS A 96 -19.72 -19.31 -7.77
C HIS A 96 -19.43 -18.33 -6.61
N SER A 97 -18.85 -18.87 -5.53
CA SER A 97 -18.38 -18.09 -4.40
C SER A 97 -17.35 -17.04 -4.86
N LEU A 98 -17.38 -15.85 -4.24
CA LEU A 98 -16.44 -14.75 -4.53
C LEU A 98 -14.97 -15.17 -4.60
N PRO A 99 -14.41 -16.00 -3.69
CA PRO A 99 -13.01 -16.41 -3.79
C PRO A 99 -12.71 -17.21 -5.06
N PHE A 100 -13.61 -18.12 -5.47
CA PHE A 100 -13.42 -18.91 -6.69
C PHE A 100 -13.45 -18.03 -7.94
N ARG A 101 -14.31 -17.00 -7.94
CA ARG A 101 -14.39 -16.00 -9.02
C ARG A 101 -13.13 -15.15 -9.11
N ILE A 102 -12.55 -14.75 -7.98
CA ILE A 102 -11.28 -14.01 -7.93
C ILE A 102 -10.14 -14.91 -8.46
N LEU A 103 -10.02 -16.15 -7.99
CA LEU A 103 -8.98 -17.07 -8.43
C LEU A 103 -9.06 -17.37 -9.93
N SER A 104 -10.26 -17.65 -10.45
CA SER A 104 -10.46 -17.92 -11.87
C SER A 104 -10.17 -16.69 -12.74
N ALA A 105 -10.56 -15.49 -12.30
CA ALA A 105 -10.24 -14.25 -13.00
C ALA A 105 -8.73 -13.95 -13.00
N MET A 106 -8.04 -14.19 -11.88
CA MET A 106 -6.58 -14.06 -11.79
C MET A 106 -5.87 -15.04 -12.73
N ASP A 107 -6.37 -16.28 -12.82
CA ASP A 107 -5.78 -17.26 -13.73
C ASP A 107 -5.99 -16.89 -15.21
N GLN A 108 -7.20 -16.47 -15.59
CA GLN A 108 -7.47 -15.98 -16.94
C GLN A 108 -6.59 -14.77 -17.28
N ALA A 109 -6.40 -13.84 -16.36
CA ALA A 109 -5.52 -12.69 -16.56
C ALA A 109 -4.06 -13.10 -16.76
N ARG A 110 -3.58 -14.11 -16.00
CA ARG A 110 -2.24 -14.67 -16.16
C ARG A 110 -2.06 -15.35 -17.53
N GLN A 111 -3.05 -16.12 -17.98
CA GLN A 111 -3.02 -16.76 -19.30
C GLN A 111 -2.99 -15.74 -20.44
N ARG A 112 -3.71 -14.61 -20.29
CA ARG A 112 -3.69 -13.50 -21.26
C ARG A 112 -2.37 -12.71 -21.27
N ASP A 113 -1.68 -12.58 -20.13
CA ASP A 113 -0.41 -11.84 -20.06
C ASP A 113 0.71 -12.58 -20.81
N GLY A 114 0.72 -13.92 -20.80
CA GLY A 114 1.59 -14.76 -21.65
C GLY A 114 3.11 -14.64 -21.45
N ARG A 115 3.58 -13.66 -20.67
CA ARG A 115 5.00 -13.39 -20.41
C ARG A 115 5.66 -14.51 -19.60
N SER A 116 6.92 -14.81 -19.93
CA SER A 116 7.75 -15.69 -19.10
C SER A 116 8.00 -15.08 -17.72
N LEU A 117 8.23 -15.91 -16.70
CA LEU A 117 8.48 -15.45 -15.33
C LEU A 117 9.67 -14.49 -15.26
N GLY A 118 10.76 -14.78 -15.98
CA GLY A 118 11.95 -13.92 -16.03
C GLY A 118 11.65 -12.55 -16.64
N LYS A 119 10.89 -12.50 -17.73
CA LYS A 119 10.47 -11.22 -18.35
C LYS A 119 9.55 -10.43 -17.41
N ALA A 120 8.56 -11.09 -16.80
CA ALA A 120 7.65 -10.45 -15.86
C ALA A 120 8.39 -9.88 -14.63
N MET A 121 9.36 -10.61 -14.09
CA MET A 121 10.19 -10.18 -12.96
C MET A 121 11.11 -9.00 -13.36
N GLY A 122 11.80 -9.10 -14.50
CA GLY A 122 12.65 -8.02 -15.01
C GLY A 122 11.87 -6.73 -15.26
N ASP A 123 10.69 -6.82 -15.90
CA ASP A 123 9.80 -5.68 -16.12
C ASP A 123 9.32 -5.08 -14.79
N ALA A 124 8.99 -5.91 -13.81
CA ALA A 124 8.54 -5.46 -12.49
C ALA A 124 9.65 -4.72 -11.74
N VAL A 125 10.88 -5.22 -11.76
CA VAL A 125 12.05 -4.56 -11.13
C VAL A 125 12.34 -3.23 -11.82
N ALA A 126 12.45 -3.21 -13.15
CA ALA A 126 12.73 -1.98 -13.91
C ALA A 126 11.67 -0.91 -13.66
N THR A 127 10.38 -1.30 -13.73
CA THR A 127 9.26 -0.41 -13.44
C THR A 127 9.28 0.06 -11.98
N GLY A 128 9.67 -0.81 -11.04
CA GLY A 128 9.82 -0.47 -9.63
C GLY A 128 10.87 0.61 -9.40
N VAL A 129 12.08 0.42 -9.95
CA VAL A 129 13.18 1.41 -9.85
C VAL A 129 12.77 2.75 -10.46
N GLN A 130 12.16 2.74 -11.65
CA GLN A 130 11.67 3.95 -12.29
C GLN A 130 10.64 4.70 -11.43
N ARG A 131 9.70 3.97 -10.83
CA ARG A 131 8.68 4.57 -9.94
C ARG A 131 9.31 5.15 -8.67
N LEU A 132 10.28 4.46 -8.07
CA LEU A 132 10.99 4.96 -6.89
C LEU A 132 11.77 6.24 -7.21
N MET A 133 12.46 6.27 -8.36
CA MET A 133 13.16 7.48 -8.83
C MET A 133 12.20 8.64 -9.06
N ALA A 134 11.05 8.40 -9.71
CA ALA A 134 10.04 9.43 -9.91
C ALA A 134 9.49 9.96 -8.58
N VAL A 135 9.07 9.07 -7.66
CA VAL A 135 8.57 9.46 -6.33
C VAL A 135 9.62 10.23 -5.54
N GLY A 136 10.88 9.76 -5.52
CA GLY A 136 12.00 10.44 -4.89
C GLY A 136 12.23 11.84 -5.48
N GLY A 137 12.16 11.98 -6.80
CA GLY A 137 12.25 13.28 -7.48
C GLY A 137 11.16 14.26 -7.03
N PHE A 138 9.90 13.82 -6.96
CA PHE A 138 8.81 14.65 -6.43
C PHE A 138 9.01 15.04 -4.96
N MET A 139 9.52 14.13 -4.12
CA MET A 139 9.83 14.41 -2.71
C MET A 139 10.96 15.44 -2.54
N ILE A 140 12.02 15.34 -3.35
CA ILE A 140 13.12 16.31 -3.35
C ILE A 140 12.63 17.67 -3.82
N ALA A 141 11.86 17.72 -4.91
CA ALA A 141 11.28 18.96 -5.41
C ALA A 141 10.36 19.63 -4.37
N GLY A 142 9.53 18.84 -3.67
CA GLY A 142 8.71 19.33 -2.55
C GLY A 142 9.55 19.89 -1.40
N SER A 143 10.63 19.20 -1.02
CA SER A 143 11.57 19.65 0.01
C SER A 143 12.24 20.99 -0.34
N VAL A 144 12.70 21.14 -1.59
CA VAL A 144 13.31 22.40 -2.06
C VAL A 144 12.27 23.51 -2.13
N LEU A 145 11.06 23.21 -2.61
CA LEU A 145 9.96 24.17 -2.67
C LEU A 145 9.62 24.74 -1.30
N ILE A 146 9.57 23.90 -0.25
CA ILE A 146 9.35 24.35 1.13
C ILE A 146 10.40 25.40 1.52
N ARG A 147 11.69 25.14 1.26
CA ARG A 147 12.76 26.11 1.57
C ARG A 147 12.62 27.41 0.81
N LEU A 148 12.27 27.35 -0.47
CA LEU A 148 12.03 28.56 -1.26
C LEU A 148 10.86 29.37 -0.71
N LEU A 149 9.77 28.72 -0.28
CA LEU A 149 8.63 29.40 0.33
C LEU A 149 8.97 30.03 1.69
N GLU A 150 9.76 29.35 2.52
CA GLU A 150 10.22 29.88 3.81
C GLU A 150 11.05 31.17 3.63
N LEU A 151 11.82 31.27 2.54
CA LEU A 151 12.62 32.46 2.23
C LEU A 151 11.80 33.57 1.54
N ALA A 152 10.84 33.20 0.69
CA ALA A 152 10.12 34.15 -0.15
C ALA A 152 8.87 34.75 0.52
N LEU A 153 8.25 34.04 1.47
CA LEU A 153 7.00 34.49 2.08
C LEU A 153 7.24 35.44 3.27
N PRO A 154 6.48 36.53 3.39
CA PRO A 154 6.51 37.40 4.56
C PRO A 154 5.96 36.65 5.79
N ASP A 155 6.30 37.12 6.98
CA ASP A 155 5.97 36.48 8.27
C ASP A 155 4.48 36.15 8.43
N ALA A 156 3.60 37.01 7.94
CA ALA A 156 2.16 36.81 7.95
C ALA A 156 1.69 35.58 7.14
N LEU A 157 2.43 35.19 6.10
CA LEU A 157 2.11 34.07 5.21
C LEU A 157 2.96 32.82 5.48
N ARG A 158 3.88 32.85 6.46
CA ARG A 158 4.70 31.70 6.85
C ARG A 158 3.93 30.41 7.15
N PRO A 159 2.69 30.42 7.70
CA PRO A 159 1.92 29.20 7.87
C PRO A 159 1.66 28.44 6.55
N LEU A 160 1.64 29.16 5.42
CA LEU A 160 1.48 28.55 4.10
C LEU A 160 2.72 27.75 3.68
N ALA A 161 3.90 28.08 4.21
CA ALA A 161 5.14 27.33 4.01
C ALA A 161 5.22 26.06 4.87
N TYR A 162 4.18 25.72 5.64
CA TYR A 162 4.20 24.53 6.49
C TYR A 162 4.51 23.27 5.67
N ALA A 163 5.62 22.60 6.03
CA ALA A 163 6.17 21.48 5.27
C ALA A 163 5.13 20.40 4.96
N GLY A 164 4.21 20.13 5.90
CA GLY A 164 3.20 19.10 5.74
C GLY A 164 2.16 19.34 4.65
N ILE A 165 2.02 20.58 4.16
CA ILE A 165 1.19 20.87 2.98
C ILE A 165 1.84 20.27 1.72
N TYR A 166 3.16 20.33 1.63
CA TYR A 166 3.91 19.97 0.42
C TYR A 166 4.55 18.59 0.47
N GLU A 167 5.04 18.18 1.64
CA GLU A 167 5.82 16.95 1.82
C GLU A 167 5.49 16.31 3.18
N ALA A 168 5.03 15.07 3.15
CA ALA A 168 4.51 14.40 4.33
C ALA A 168 5.57 13.98 5.35
N HIS A 169 6.80 13.66 4.95
CA HIS A 169 7.85 13.17 5.85
C HIS A 169 8.41 14.31 6.71
N LEU A 170 8.79 15.42 6.08
CA LEU A 170 9.19 16.67 6.72
C LEU A 170 8.04 17.27 7.53
N GLY A 171 6.82 17.21 6.99
CA GLY A 171 5.61 17.59 7.72
C GLY A 171 5.43 16.79 9.00
N ALA A 172 5.52 15.47 8.92
CA ALA A 172 5.40 14.59 10.08
C ALA A 172 6.50 14.84 11.11
N PHE A 173 7.74 15.08 10.67
CA PHE A 173 8.84 15.47 11.55
C PHE A 173 8.54 16.79 12.29
N ALA A 174 8.10 17.82 11.56
CA ALA A 174 7.74 19.10 12.15
C ALA A 174 6.55 18.98 13.12
N ALA A 175 5.50 18.25 12.74
CA ALA A 175 4.32 18.02 13.57
C ALA A 175 4.64 17.24 14.84
N ALA A 176 5.46 16.20 14.76
CA ALA A 176 5.82 15.38 15.92
C ALA A 176 6.49 16.22 17.01
N ARG A 177 7.32 17.19 16.65
CA ARG A 177 7.96 18.11 17.61
C ARG A 177 7.02 19.21 18.11
N ALA A 178 6.26 19.81 17.19
CA ALA A 178 5.40 20.94 17.52
C ALA A 178 4.18 20.53 18.37
N LEU A 179 3.66 19.33 18.19
CA LEU A 179 2.40 18.90 18.80
C LEU A 179 2.56 18.14 20.11
N GLN A 180 3.77 17.63 20.42
CA GLN A 180 4.05 16.89 21.66
C GLN A 180 3.54 17.57 22.95
N PRO A 181 3.68 18.90 23.14
CA PRO A 181 3.18 19.59 24.32
C PRO A 181 1.65 19.56 24.47
N TYR A 182 0.91 19.36 23.38
CA TYR A 182 -0.55 19.36 23.37
C TYR A 182 -1.16 17.98 23.63
N GLY A 183 -0.33 16.98 23.93
CA GLY A 183 -0.75 15.65 24.36
C GLY A 183 -0.66 14.58 23.27
N VAL A 184 -0.49 13.34 23.71
CA VAL A 184 -0.20 12.18 22.83
C VAL A 184 -1.34 11.86 21.86
N THR A 185 -2.59 12.00 22.29
CA THR A 185 -3.76 11.70 21.46
C THR A 185 -3.90 12.70 20.32
N LEU A 186 -3.76 14.00 20.60
CA LEU A 186 -3.84 15.03 19.58
C LEU A 186 -2.65 14.93 18.61
N THR A 187 -1.45 14.70 19.14
CA THR A 187 -0.24 14.49 18.33
C THR A 187 -0.42 13.32 17.36
N ALA A 188 -0.85 12.16 17.85
CA ALA A 188 -1.07 10.98 17.01
C ALA A 188 -2.18 11.21 15.97
N SER A 189 -3.26 11.90 16.36
CA SER A 189 -4.39 12.15 15.45
C SER A 189 -4.03 13.12 14.33
N ALA A 190 -3.29 14.18 14.65
CA ALA A 190 -2.79 15.13 13.67
C ALA A 190 -1.77 14.48 12.73
N LEU A 191 -0.85 13.65 13.25
CA LEU A 191 0.09 12.89 12.42
C LEU A 191 -0.64 11.90 11.50
N ALA A 192 -1.67 11.20 11.98
CA ALA A 192 -2.48 10.32 11.14
C ALA A 192 -3.15 11.09 10.00
N ALA A 193 -3.75 12.24 10.30
CA ALA A 193 -4.36 13.12 9.29
C ALA A 193 -3.33 13.60 8.26
N LEU A 194 -2.16 14.04 8.72
CA LEU A 194 -1.12 14.59 7.87
C LEU A 194 -0.53 13.53 6.92
N LEU A 195 -0.30 12.32 7.40
CA LEU A 195 0.15 11.20 6.57
C LEU A 195 -0.93 10.80 5.56
N SER A 196 -2.20 10.79 5.98
CA SER A 196 -3.33 10.54 5.08
C SER A 196 -3.57 11.66 4.07
N TRP A 197 -3.02 12.87 4.27
CA TRP A 197 -2.96 13.92 3.25
C TRP A 197 -1.86 13.66 2.20
N SER A 198 -0.72 13.09 2.63
CA SER A 198 0.49 12.76 1.86
C SER A 198 1.27 13.92 1.21
N GLY A 199 0.74 15.14 1.20
CA GLY A 199 1.42 16.33 0.67
C GLY A 199 1.35 16.45 -0.85
N TRP A 200 1.51 17.68 -1.36
CA TRP A 200 1.48 17.95 -2.80
C TRP A 200 2.47 17.13 -3.62
N SER A 201 3.68 16.88 -3.10
CA SER A 201 4.69 16.08 -3.78
C SER A 201 4.19 14.66 -4.10
N ALA A 202 3.58 13.99 -3.12
CA ALA A 202 3.03 12.65 -3.31
C ALA A 202 1.77 12.66 -4.18
N LEU A 203 0.91 13.67 -4.04
CA LEU A 203 -0.30 13.84 -4.86
C LEU A 203 0.04 14.02 -6.34
N LEU A 204 1.00 14.89 -6.65
CA LEU A 204 1.49 15.12 -8.01
C LEU A 204 2.24 13.89 -8.55
N GLY A 205 3.02 13.22 -7.71
CA GLY A 205 3.67 11.95 -8.08
C GLY A 205 2.67 10.88 -8.48
N ALA A 206 1.64 10.66 -7.66
CA ALA A 206 0.56 9.73 -7.98
C ALA A 206 -0.23 10.16 -9.23
N GLN A 207 -0.52 11.45 -9.35
CA GLN A 207 -1.26 12.00 -10.49
C GLN A 207 -0.47 11.91 -11.79
N SER A 208 0.85 12.12 -11.79
CA SER A 208 1.68 11.98 -12.99
C SER A 208 1.56 10.56 -13.56
N ALA A 209 1.62 9.54 -12.71
CA ALA A 209 1.45 8.14 -13.10
C ALA A 209 0.00 7.81 -13.54
N ALA A 210 -1.00 8.49 -12.98
CA ALA A 210 -2.41 8.24 -13.26
C ALA A 210 -2.97 9.04 -14.45
N SER A 211 -2.38 10.20 -14.75
CA SER A 211 -2.79 11.14 -15.79
C SER A 211 -2.82 10.49 -17.17
N ALA A 212 -1.86 9.61 -17.43
CA ALA A 212 -1.76 8.87 -18.68
C ALA A 212 -2.89 7.83 -18.88
N ALA A 213 -3.77 7.63 -17.88
CA ALA A 213 -5.03 6.88 -17.99
C ALA A 213 -6.26 7.79 -17.94
N GLY A 214 -6.10 9.11 -18.12
CA GLY A 214 -7.19 10.10 -18.08
C GLY A 214 -7.84 10.21 -16.70
N LEU A 215 -7.12 9.92 -15.62
CA LEU A 215 -7.60 10.14 -14.25
C LEU A 215 -7.38 11.60 -13.87
N LYS A 216 -8.43 12.22 -13.30
CA LYS A 216 -8.45 13.62 -12.87
C LYS A 216 -7.91 13.75 -11.45
N LEU A 217 -7.17 14.82 -11.17
CA LEU A 217 -6.64 15.13 -9.84
C LEU A 217 -7.73 15.45 -8.81
N GLY A 218 -8.78 16.19 -9.21
CA GLY A 218 -9.81 16.69 -8.29
C GLY A 218 -10.46 15.60 -7.43
N PRO A 219 -11.07 14.54 -8.00
CA PRO A 219 -11.68 13.46 -7.22
C PRO A 219 -10.68 12.73 -6.31
N PHE A 220 -9.43 12.58 -6.75
CA PHE A 220 -8.37 11.99 -5.95
C PHE A 220 -8.03 12.90 -4.76
N LEU A 221 -7.86 14.21 -4.99
CA LEU A 221 -7.62 15.21 -3.96
C LEU A 221 -8.73 15.23 -2.90
N THR A 222 -10.00 15.23 -3.33
CA THR A 222 -11.14 15.20 -2.40
C THR A 222 -11.16 13.93 -1.56
N ALA A 223 -10.83 12.77 -2.17
CA ALA A 223 -10.74 11.52 -1.42
C ALA A 223 -9.61 11.58 -0.38
N ARG A 224 -8.47 12.22 -0.69
CA ARG A 224 -7.35 12.38 0.25
C ARG A 224 -7.67 13.32 1.41
N LEU A 225 -8.36 14.43 1.15
CA LEU A 225 -8.84 15.32 2.21
C LEU A 225 -9.83 14.60 3.15
N LEU A 226 -10.78 13.86 2.58
CA LEU A 226 -11.71 13.06 3.38
C LEU A 226 -10.98 11.96 4.17
N HIS A 227 -9.97 11.33 3.58
CA HIS A 227 -9.14 10.35 4.28
C HIS A 227 -8.40 10.98 5.45
N ALA A 228 -7.80 12.17 5.27
CA ALA A 228 -7.11 12.91 6.33
C ALA A 228 -8.06 13.26 7.49
N ALA A 229 -9.25 13.76 7.17
CA ALA A 229 -10.27 14.06 8.18
C ALA A 229 -10.72 12.81 8.93
N LEU A 230 -11.01 11.71 8.22
CA LEU A 230 -11.38 10.44 8.83
C LEU A 230 -10.25 9.86 9.69
N ALA A 231 -8.99 9.94 9.23
CA ALA A 231 -7.83 9.47 9.99
C ALA A 231 -7.68 10.23 11.31
N PHE A 232 -7.90 11.54 11.31
CA PHE A 232 -7.93 12.34 12.53
C PHE A 232 -8.98 11.83 13.52
N VAL A 233 -10.23 11.69 13.06
CA VAL A 233 -11.36 11.28 13.91
C VAL A 233 -11.20 9.87 14.44
N VAL A 234 -10.74 8.93 13.60
CA VAL A 234 -10.50 7.53 14.00
C VAL A 234 -9.35 7.42 14.99
N ALA A 235 -8.30 8.22 14.85
CA ALA A 235 -7.14 8.19 15.75
C ALA A 235 -7.47 8.64 17.19
N LEU A 236 -8.44 9.54 17.38
CA LEU A 236 -8.82 10.06 18.71
C LEU A 236 -9.15 8.94 19.72
N PRO A 237 -10.13 8.05 19.46
CA PRO A 237 -10.41 6.93 20.37
C PRO A 237 -9.34 5.84 20.28
N LEU A 238 -8.79 5.60 19.09
CA LEU A 238 -7.92 4.45 18.83
C LEU A 238 -6.56 4.57 19.52
N THR A 239 -6.04 5.79 19.68
CA THR A 239 -4.75 6.03 20.34
C THR A 239 -4.77 5.54 21.78
N LYS A 240 -5.82 5.86 22.54
CA LYS A 240 -5.93 5.44 23.94
C LYS A 240 -6.04 3.92 24.05
N SER A 241 -6.90 3.30 23.24
CA SER A 241 -7.10 1.86 23.23
C SER A 241 -5.82 1.10 22.87
N ILE A 242 -5.10 1.52 21.82
CA ILE A 242 -3.89 0.83 21.39
C ILE A 242 -2.74 1.05 22.37
N VAL A 243 -2.53 2.26 22.88
CA VAL A 243 -1.46 2.51 23.85
C VAL A 243 -1.66 1.69 25.12
N SER A 244 -2.88 1.67 25.66
CA SER A 244 -3.19 0.88 26.87
C SER A 244 -3.07 -0.64 26.63
N GLY A 245 -3.42 -1.14 25.44
CA GLY A 245 -3.22 -2.54 25.07
C GLY A 245 -1.74 -2.88 24.86
N PHE A 246 -0.99 -1.98 24.26
CA PHE A 246 0.45 -2.16 24.01
C PHE A 246 1.22 -2.27 25.33
N GLU A 247 0.92 -1.42 26.32
CA GLU A 247 1.54 -1.49 27.66
C GLU A 247 1.23 -2.80 28.41
N ARG A 248 0.11 -3.47 28.10
CA ARG A 248 -0.18 -4.81 28.65
C ARG A 248 0.59 -5.92 27.96
N ILE A 249 0.93 -5.75 26.68
CA ILE A 249 1.61 -6.76 25.86
C ILE A 249 3.14 -6.65 25.99
N VAL A 250 3.69 -5.44 26.14
CA VAL A 250 5.14 -5.20 26.21
C VAL A 250 5.81 -6.02 27.32
N PRO A 251 5.32 -6.09 28.57
CA PRO A 251 5.91 -6.93 29.61
C PRO A 251 5.93 -8.42 29.25
N ALA A 252 4.93 -8.91 28.50
CA ALA A 252 4.85 -10.29 28.04
C ALA A 252 5.85 -10.58 26.90
N TRP A 253 6.22 -9.57 26.11
CA TRP A 253 7.23 -9.67 25.04
C TRP A 253 8.65 -9.40 25.54
N SER A 254 8.85 -8.48 26.49
CA SER A 254 10.14 -8.20 27.11
C SER A 254 10.56 -9.28 28.11
N GLY A 255 9.62 -10.11 28.58
CA GLY A 255 9.90 -11.30 29.37
C GLY A 255 10.16 -12.57 28.56
N GLY A 256 10.10 -12.54 27.22
CA GLY A 256 10.15 -13.74 26.37
C GLY A 256 11.32 -13.78 25.37
N PHE A 257 11.90 -14.96 25.17
CA PHE A 257 12.90 -15.42 24.17
C PHE A 257 14.00 -14.44 23.69
N PHE A 258 13.68 -13.27 23.14
CA PHE A 258 14.64 -12.35 22.52
C PHE A 258 15.61 -11.67 23.51
N PRO A 259 15.17 -11.11 24.66
CA PRO A 259 16.07 -10.53 25.66
C PRO A 259 16.91 -11.58 26.40
N SER A 260 16.49 -12.85 26.38
CA SER A 260 17.28 -13.97 26.90
C SER A 260 18.37 -14.46 25.93
N LEU A 261 18.39 -14.01 24.68
CA LEU A 261 19.44 -14.40 23.74
C LEU A 261 20.76 -13.70 24.10
N PRO A 262 21.90 -14.42 24.07
CA PRO A 262 23.21 -13.87 24.44
C PRO A 262 23.62 -12.62 23.66
N VAL A 263 23.12 -12.47 22.43
CA VAL A 263 23.45 -11.35 21.52
C VAL A 263 22.76 -10.03 21.91
N PHE A 264 21.65 -10.08 22.65
CA PHE A 264 20.87 -8.90 23.07
C PHE A 264 21.08 -8.53 24.54
N ARG A 265 21.92 -9.27 25.27
CA ARG A 265 22.30 -8.95 26.64
C ARG A 265 23.36 -7.84 26.61
N GLN A 266 22.91 -6.58 26.67
CA GLN A 266 23.84 -5.45 26.81
C GLN A 266 24.49 -5.47 28.19
N THR A 267 25.82 -5.47 28.24
CA THR A 267 26.57 -5.07 29.45
C THR A 267 26.58 -3.55 29.54
N GLU A 268 26.68 -3.02 30.76
CA GLU A 268 26.61 -1.57 31.06
C GLU A 268 27.60 -0.70 30.26
N ASN A 269 28.62 -1.30 29.64
CA ASN A 269 29.65 -0.61 28.85
C ASN A 269 29.46 -0.72 27.33
N GLY A 270 28.33 -1.24 26.83
CA GLY A 270 28.03 -1.32 25.39
C GLY A 270 28.92 -2.28 24.58
N ALA A 271 29.76 -3.09 25.24
CA ALA A 271 30.61 -4.06 24.58
C ALA A 271 29.81 -5.32 24.18
N ILE A 272 29.81 -5.66 22.89
CA ILE A 272 29.21 -6.89 22.38
C ILE A 272 30.01 -8.08 22.92
N GLN A 273 29.36 -8.93 23.73
CA GLN A 273 29.99 -10.11 24.30
C GLN A 273 30.39 -11.10 23.19
N ALA A 274 31.60 -11.68 23.25
CA ALA A 274 32.10 -12.62 22.25
C ALA A 274 31.16 -13.85 22.04
N ASP A 275 30.40 -14.21 23.08
CA ASP A 275 29.40 -15.26 23.04
C ASP A 275 28.18 -14.90 22.17
N GLY A 276 27.80 -13.63 22.11
CA GLY A 276 26.77 -13.14 21.18
C GLY A 276 27.19 -13.28 19.72
N LEU A 277 28.46 -13.06 19.43
CA LEU A 277 29.04 -13.21 18.09
C LEU A 277 29.10 -14.69 17.65
N ARG A 278 29.49 -15.59 18.56
CA ARG A 278 29.48 -17.04 18.33
C ARG A 278 28.07 -17.58 18.11
N PHE A 279 27.09 -17.09 18.88
CA PHE A 279 25.68 -17.43 18.70
C PHE A 279 25.15 -16.94 17.34
N LEU A 280 25.55 -15.75 16.87
CA LEU A 280 25.14 -15.26 15.56
C LEU A 280 25.63 -16.21 14.43
N TRP A 281 26.87 -16.69 14.52
CA TRP A 281 27.45 -17.63 13.56
C TRP A 281 26.78 -19.00 13.53
N THR A 282 26.09 -19.42 14.59
CA THR A 282 25.30 -20.66 14.58
C THR A 282 23.89 -20.46 14.03
N VAL A 283 23.31 -19.26 14.20
CA VAL A 283 21.96 -18.93 13.73
C VAL A 283 21.93 -18.55 12.23
N VAL A 284 22.98 -17.93 11.71
CA VAL A 284 23.07 -17.51 10.30
C VAL A 284 22.92 -18.69 9.31
N PRO A 285 23.64 -19.82 9.45
CA PRO A 285 23.47 -20.96 8.56
C PRO A 285 22.05 -21.55 8.62
N VAL A 286 21.46 -21.63 9.81
CA VAL A 286 20.11 -22.16 10.02
C VAL A 286 19.06 -21.27 9.36
N THR A 287 19.16 -19.96 9.52
CA THR A 287 18.24 -19.01 8.87
C THR A 287 18.38 -19.02 7.35
N PHE A 288 19.60 -19.15 6.83
CA PHE A 288 19.85 -19.30 5.39
C PHE A 288 19.29 -20.62 4.85
N ALA A 289 19.45 -21.72 5.58
CA ALA A 289 18.89 -23.02 5.23
C ALA A 289 17.35 -23.00 5.23
N LEU A 290 16.72 -22.35 6.22
CA LEU A 290 15.27 -22.14 6.26
C LEU A 290 14.78 -21.29 5.09
N MET A 291 15.52 -20.23 4.72
CA MET A 291 15.20 -19.42 3.55
C MET A 291 15.24 -20.26 2.26
N LEU A 292 16.31 -21.05 2.06
CA LEU A 292 16.43 -21.95 0.90
C LEU A 292 15.34 -23.02 0.88
N ALA A 293 15.00 -23.61 2.04
CA ALA A 293 13.92 -24.58 2.17
C ALA A 293 12.56 -23.97 1.80
N SER A 294 12.30 -22.73 2.23
CA SER A 294 11.07 -22.02 1.88
C SER A 294 10.97 -21.73 0.37
N LEU A 295 12.08 -21.35 -0.28
CA LEU A 295 12.16 -21.13 -1.72
C LEU A 295 11.95 -22.44 -2.50
N ALA A 296 12.56 -23.53 -2.04
CA ALA A 296 12.39 -24.85 -2.63
C ALA A 296 10.93 -25.35 -2.49
N ALA A 297 10.31 -25.17 -1.33
CA ALA A 297 8.91 -25.51 -1.12
C ALA A 297 7.98 -24.71 -2.03
N ALA A 298 8.21 -23.40 -2.19
CA ALA A 298 7.45 -22.57 -3.11
C ALA A 298 7.63 -22.99 -4.57
N ALA A 299 8.85 -23.36 -4.98
CA ALA A 299 9.13 -23.86 -6.32
C ALA A 299 8.43 -25.22 -6.58
N LEU A 300 8.50 -26.15 -5.63
CA LEU A 300 7.83 -27.45 -5.72
C LEU A 300 6.31 -27.31 -5.76
N LEU A 301 5.74 -26.43 -4.93
CA LEU A 301 4.31 -26.13 -4.95
C LEU A 301 3.89 -25.55 -6.31
N SER A 302 4.68 -24.64 -6.87
CA SER A 302 4.46 -24.07 -8.20
C SER A 302 4.47 -25.15 -9.29
N LEU A 303 5.43 -26.08 -9.24
CA LEU A 303 5.52 -27.20 -10.19
C LEU A 303 4.36 -28.19 -10.03
N ALA A 304 3.96 -28.50 -8.79
CA ALA A 304 2.83 -29.39 -8.51
C ALA A 304 1.50 -28.81 -9.01
N LEU A 305 1.30 -27.51 -8.83
CA LEU A 305 0.14 -26.78 -9.36
C LEU A 305 0.17 -26.69 -10.89
N SER A 306 1.35 -26.63 -11.50
CA SER A 306 1.52 -26.68 -12.96
C SER A 306 1.21 -28.06 -13.55
N ARG A 307 1.53 -29.14 -12.85
CA ARG A 307 1.31 -30.54 -13.32
C ARG A 307 -0.14 -30.99 -13.21
N LYS A 308 -0.91 -30.47 -12.24
CA LYS A 308 -2.33 -30.83 -12.04
C LYS A 308 -3.31 -30.12 -12.99
N ARG A 309 -2.83 -29.28 -13.91
CA ARG A 309 -3.70 -28.69 -14.93
C ARG A 309 -3.92 -29.69 -16.07
N PRO A 310 -5.14 -30.22 -16.26
CA PRO A 310 -5.46 -30.92 -17.49
C PRO A 310 -5.30 -29.94 -18.66
N SER A 311 -4.54 -30.34 -19.67
CA SER A 311 -4.40 -29.64 -20.94
C SER A 311 -5.76 -29.58 -21.64
N ARG A 312 -6.60 -28.61 -21.28
CA ARG A 312 -7.80 -28.30 -22.07
C ARG A 312 -7.38 -27.51 -23.31
N GLY A 313 -7.12 -28.25 -24.39
CA GLY A 313 -7.54 -27.90 -25.74
C GLY A 313 -6.66 -26.93 -26.54
N THR A 314 -5.55 -27.43 -27.07
CA THR A 314 -4.87 -26.88 -28.26
C THR A 314 -5.51 -27.34 -29.58
N GLU A 315 -6.81 -27.65 -29.60
CA GLU A 315 -7.51 -28.20 -30.78
C GLU A 315 -8.37 -27.21 -31.59
N ALA A 316 -8.39 -25.90 -31.26
CA ALA A 316 -9.22 -24.93 -32.00
C ALA A 316 -8.45 -24.12 -33.08
N CYS A 317 -7.25 -24.52 -33.48
CA CYS A 317 -6.45 -23.81 -34.52
C CYS A 317 -6.06 -24.74 -35.68
N ARG A 318 -7.02 -25.51 -36.19
CA ARG A 318 -7.02 -25.99 -37.57
C ARG A 318 -8.41 -25.73 -38.13
N LEU A 319 -8.46 -25.36 -39.42
CA LEU A 319 -9.66 -25.04 -40.21
C LEU A 319 -10.12 -23.57 -40.13
N ARG A 320 -9.43 -22.71 -40.90
CA ARG A 320 -10.04 -21.99 -42.03
C ARG A 320 -8.98 -21.12 -42.74
N THR A 321 -8.35 -21.70 -43.75
CA THR A 321 -7.95 -20.96 -44.94
C THR A 321 -9.07 -21.11 -45.96
N PRO A 322 -9.70 -20.04 -46.45
CA PRO A 322 -10.37 -20.07 -47.74
C PRO A 322 -9.38 -19.61 -48.81
N SER A 323 -8.95 -20.57 -49.63
CA SER A 323 -8.59 -20.33 -51.02
C SER A 323 -9.87 -20.05 -51.81
N GLY A 324 -9.89 -18.97 -52.59
CA GLY A 324 -10.99 -18.54 -53.45
C GLY A 324 -10.92 -17.05 -53.68
#